data_AF-A0A963CXH0-F1
#
_entry.id   AF-A0A963CXH0-F1
#
_cell.length_a   1.000
_cell.length_b   1.000
_cell.length_c   1.000
_cell.angle_alpha   90.00
_cell.angle_beta   90.00
_cell.angle_gamma   90.00
#
_symmetry.space_group_name_H-M   'P 1'
#
loop_
_entity.id
_entity.type
_entity.pdbx_description
1 polymer ?
#
loop_
_entity_poly.entity_id
_entity_poly.type
_entity_poly.pdbx_seq_one_letter_code
_entity_poly.pdbx_strand_id
1 'polypeptide(L)'
;MVRRIVVGAHYGFRDWLGQRVTAVVMALYTLFFALNALMLPEMSHEAWRGMFSGGFMRFFTFLFFLALFYHAWVGVRDIYMDYIKPVG
;
A
#
# COMPACT_ATOMS: atom_id res chain seq x y z
N MET A 1 20.25 -19.44 34.18
CA MET A 1 20.17 -17.98 33.99
C MET A 1 19.41 -17.75 32.68
N VAL A 2 18.18 -17.24 32.73
CA VAL A 2 17.38 -17.00 31.52
C VAL A 2 17.99 -15.81 30.78
N ARG A 3 18.49 -16.04 29.57
CA ARG A 3 19.04 -14.99 28.71
C ARG A 3 17.86 -14.15 28.22
N ARG A 4 17.56 -13.02 28.88
CA ARG A 4 16.60 -12.05 28.34
C ARG A 4 17.16 -11.53 27.03
N ILE A 5 16.52 -11.87 25.92
CA ILE A 5 16.74 -11.15 24.67
C ILE A 5 16.09 -9.79 24.89
N VAL A 6 16.91 -8.77 25.12
CA VAL A 6 16.45 -7.38 25.15
C VAL A 6 16.17 -7.00 23.69
N VAL A 7 15.03 -7.44 23.17
CA VAL A 7 14.48 -6.85 21.95
C VAL A 7 14.04 -5.45 22.32
N GLY A 8 14.65 -4.43 21.71
CA GLY A 8 14.24 -3.05 21.95
C GLY A 8 12.75 -2.92 21.63
N ALA A 9 11.96 -2.35 22.55
CA ALA A 9 10.52 -2.11 22.38
C ALA A 9 10.17 -1.21 21.17
N HIS A 10 11.16 -0.79 20.39
CA HIS A 10 11.05 0.05 19.20
C HIS A 10 11.21 -0.73 17.87
N TYR A 11 11.55 -2.02 17.89
CA TYR A 11 11.58 -2.83 16.68
C TYR A 11 10.15 -3.22 16.27
N GLY A 12 9.79 -2.95 15.01
CA GLY A 12 8.47 -3.29 14.45
C GLY A 12 7.40 -2.20 14.53
N PHE A 13 7.46 -1.25 15.48
CA PHE A 13 6.45 -0.18 15.56
C PHE A 13 6.41 0.71 14.31
N ARG A 14 7.57 1.03 13.73
CA ARG A 14 7.67 1.82 12.50
C ARG A 14 7.02 1.13 11.31
N ASP A 15 7.34 -0.14 11.10
CA ASP A 15 6.78 -0.94 10.00
C ASP A 15 5.28 -1.20 10.23
N TRP A 16 4.89 -1.42 11.49
CA TRP A 16 3.49 -1.53 11.89
C TRP A 16 2.72 -0.25 11.51
N LEU A 17 3.20 0.93 11.92
CA LEU A 17 2.52 2.19 11.63
C LEU A 17 2.53 2.48 10.13
N GLY A 18 3.67 2.25 9.47
CA GLY A 18 3.81 2.41 8.02
C GLY A 18 2.78 1.61 7.25
N GLN A 19 2.55 0.34 7.62
CA GLN A 19 1.51 -0.51 7.04
C GLN A 19 0.10 0.09 7.15
N ARG A 20 -0.26 0.70 8.28
CA ARG A 20 -1.59 1.28 8.50
C ARG A 20 -1.76 2.56 7.69
N VAL A 21 -0.74 3.42 7.68
CA VAL A 21 -0.76 4.66 6.90
C VAL A 21 -0.88 4.34 5.41
N THR A 22 -0.07 3.41 4.89
CA THR A 22 -0.16 3.04 3.47
C THR A 22 -1.48 2.35 3.13
N ALA A 23 -2.02 1.51 4.02
CA ALA A 23 -3.34 0.91 3.82
C ALA A 23 -4.46 1.96 3.72
N VAL A 24 -4.46 2.97 4.59
CA VAL A 24 -5.44 4.06 4.54
C VAL A 24 -5.32 4.85 3.24
N VAL A 25 -4.10 5.22 2.83
CA VAL A 25 -3.85 5.91 1.55
C VAL A 25 -4.37 5.08 0.38
N MET A 26 -4.07 3.78 0.36
CA MET A 26 -4.51 2.86 -0.69
C MET A 26 -6.03 2.68 -0.72
N ALA A 27 -6.68 2.59 0.44
CA ALA A 27 -8.14 2.45 0.54
C ALA A 27 -8.84 3.71 0.02
N LEU A 28 -8.38 4.90 0.43
CA LEU A 28 -8.94 6.17 -0.03
C LEU A 28 -8.78 6.33 -1.55
N TYR A 29 -7.61 6.02 -2.10
CA TYR A 29 -7.40 6.06 -3.56
C TYR A 29 -8.31 5.07 -4.28
N THR A 30 -8.40 3.83 -3.79
CA THR A 30 -9.23 2.78 -4.40
C THR A 30 -10.69 3.21 -4.46
N LEU A 31 -11.23 3.75 -3.36
CA LEU A 31 -12.61 4.27 -3.32
C LEU A 31 -12.79 5.45 -4.27
N PHE A 32 -11.85 6.41 -4.24
CA PHE A 32 -11.89 7.58 -5.12
C PHE A 32 -11.86 7.17 -6.61
N PHE A 33 -10.92 6.32 -7.00
CA PHE A 33 -10.80 5.79 -8.36
C PHE A 33 -12.08 5.03 -8.76
N ALA A 34 -12.56 4.13 -7.91
CA ALA A 34 -13.76 3.35 -8.19
C ALA A 34 -14.99 4.25 -8.41
N LEU A 35 -15.19 5.26 -7.55
CA LEU A 35 -16.30 6.22 -7.73
C LEU A 35 -16.17 6.98 -9.05
N ASN A 36 -14.99 7.51 -9.38
CA ASN A 36 -14.78 8.24 -10.63
C ASN A 36 -15.01 7.35 -11.85
N ALA A 37 -14.47 6.11 -11.83
CA ALA A 37 -14.64 5.16 -12.91
C ALA A 37 -16.12 4.76 -13.07
N LEU A 38 -16.82 4.44 -11.99
CA LEU A 38 -18.24 4.03 -12.03
C LEU A 38 -19.18 5.18 -12.45
N MET A 39 -18.76 6.43 -12.28
CA MET A 39 -19.54 7.62 -12.69
C MET A 39 -19.22 8.09 -14.11
N LEU A 40 -18.30 7.44 -14.84
CA LEU A 40 -18.05 7.80 -16.23
C LEU A 40 -19.30 7.52 -17.08
N PRO A 41 -19.73 8.48 -17.92
CA PRO A 41 -20.92 8.32 -18.76
C PRO A 41 -20.73 7.23 -19.83
N GLU A 42 -19.48 7.00 -20.24
CA GLU A 42 -19.10 5.94 -21.17
C GLU A 42 -17.69 5.42 -20.85
N MET A 43 -17.45 4.15 -21.17
CA MET A 43 -16.14 3.50 -21.04
C MET A 43 -15.31 3.68 -22.32
N SER A 44 -15.16 4.91 -22.80
CA SER A 44 -14.35 5.23 -23.98
C SER A 44 -12.91 5.55 -23.60
N HIS A 45 -11.97 5.33 -24.52
CA HIS A 45 -10.56 5.68 -24.30
C HIS A 45 -10.37 7.16 -23.97
N GLU A 46 -11.17 8.04 -24.59
CA GLU A 46 -11.14 9.48 -24.31
C GLU A 46 -11.60 9.78 -22.88
N ALA A 47 -12.72 9.21 -22.42
CA ALA A 47 -13.21 9.38 -21.05
C ALA A 47 -12.19 8.88 -20.01
N TRP A 48 -11.58 7.71 -20.25
CA TRP A 48 -10.51 7.15 -19.42
C TRP A 48 -9.28 8.07 -19.36
N ARG A 49 -8.81 8.54 -20.52
CA ARG A 49 -7.68 9.48 -20.59
C ARG A 49 -8.02 10.79 -19.86
N GLY A 50 -9.24 11.29 -20.03
CA GLY A 50 -9.76 12.49 -19.38
C GLY A 50 -9.69 12.38 -17.85
N MET A 51 -10.21 11.30 -17.28
CA MET A 51 -10.17 11.03 -15.84
C MET A 51 -8.75 11.08 -15.26
N PHE A 52 -7.77 10.48 -15.96
CA PHE A 52 -6.36 10.47 -15.52
C PHE A 52 -5.56 11.73 -15.91
N SER A 53 -6.11 12.64 -16.70
CA SER A 53 -5.39 13.84 -17.15
C SER A 53 -5.25 14.90 -16.05
N GLY A 54 -6.17 14.92 -15.07
CA GLY A 54 -6.20 15.88 -13.98
C GLY A 54 -5.00 15.76 -13.04
N GLY A 55 -4.42 16.90 -12.64
CA GLY A 55 -3.23 16.94 -11.77
C GLY A 55 -3.42 16.21 -10.44
N PHE A 56 -4.61 16.33 -9.82
CA PHE A 56 -4.95 15.63 -8.59
C PHE A 56 -4.96 14.11 -8.78
N MET A 57 -5.62 13.59 -9.83
CA MET A 57 -5.65 12.16 -10.12
C MET A 57 -4.25 11.61 -10.32
N ARG A 58 -3.41 12.29 -11.12
CA ARG A 58 -2.02 11.87 -11.38
C ARG A 58 -1.20 11.80 -10.09
N PHE A 59 -1.28 12.84 -9.25
CA PHE A 59 -0.57 12.87 -7.99
C PHE A 59 -1.08 11.78 -7.03
N PHE A 60 -2.39 11.58 -6.94
CA PHE A 60 -2.95 10.60 -6.02
C PHE A 60 -2.63 9.16 -6.48
N THR A 61 -2.67 8.88 -7.78
CA THR A 61 -2.20 7.61 -8.36
C THR A 61 -0.72 7.38 -8.07
N PHE A 62 0.12 8.40 -8.21
CA PHE A 62 1.53 8.30 -7.85
C PHE A 62 1.72 7.95 -6.37
N LEU A 63 1.01 8.64 -5.47
CA LEU A 63 1.06 8.37 -4.04
C LEU A 63 0.55 6.96 -3.70
N PHE A 64 -0.50 6.48 -4.40
CA PHE A 64 -0.98 5.11 -4.29
C PHE A 64 0.11 4.09 -4.60
N PHE A 65 0.87 4.27 -5.69
CA PHE A 65 1.94 3.33 -6.03
C PHE A 65 3.10 3.36 -5.03
N LEU A 66 3.48 4.54 -4.52
CA LEU A 66 4.46 4.62 -3.43
C LEU A 66 3.99 3.87 -2.18
N ALA A 67 2.73 4.07 -1.80
CA ALA A 67 2.12 3.37 -0.67
C ALA A 67 2.08 1.86 -0.91
N LEU A 68 1.67 1.42 -2.10
CA LEU A 68 1.60 0.02 -2.50
C LEU A 68 2.97 -0.65 -2.46
N PHE A 69 4.02 -0.02 -2.99
CA PHE A 69 5.36 -0.60 -2.98
C PHE A 69 5.89 -0.80 -1.57
N TYR A 70 5.72 0.20 -0.70
CA TYR A 70 6.10 0.06 0.70
C TYR A 70 5.25 -1.00 1.43
N HIS A 71 3.93 -0.99 1.19
CA HIS A 71 3.00 -1.92 1.81
C HIS A 71 3.29 -3.38 1.42
N ALA A 72 3.50 -3.62 0.12
CA ALA A 72 3.86 -4.92 -0.41
C ALA A 72 5.24 -5.37 0.08
N TRP A 73 6.24 -4.48 0.10
CA TRP A 73 7.58 -4.81 0.60
C TRP A 73 7.55 -5.35 2.03
N VAL A 74 6.96 -4.60 2.96
CA VAL A 74 6.89 -5.00 4.37
C VAL A 74 6.01 -6.25 4.54
N GLY A 75 4.84 -6.29 3.90
CA GLY A 75 3.93 -7.43 4.03
C GLY A 75 4.51 -8.73 3.49
N VAL A 76 5.11 -8.71 2.30
CA VAL A 76 5.72 -9.91 1.70
C VAL A 76 6.97 -10.34 2.48
N ARG A 77 7.77 -9.40 2.98
CA ARG A 77 8.90 -9.72 3.87
C ARG A 77 8.42 -10.46 5.12
N ASP A 78 7.35 -9.99 5.75
CA ASP A 78 6.81 -10.61 6.96
C ASP A 78 6.28 -12.03 6.66
N ILE A 79 5.55 -12.20 5.55
CA ILE A 79 5.13 -13.52 5.05
C ILE A 79 6.34 -14.44 4.81
N TYR A 80 7.40 -13.93 4.19
CA TYR A 80 8.62 -14.69 3.95
C TYR A 80 9.24 -15.19 5.26
N MET A 81 9.42 -14.30 6.24
CA MET A 81 9.99 -14.65 7.55
C MET A 81 9.13 -15.68 8.31
N ASP A 82 7.81 -15.58 8.19
CA ASP A 82 6.87 -16.44 8.89
C ASP A 82 6.77 -17.84 8.28
N TYR A 83 6.75 -17.95 6.95
CA TYR A 83 6.37 -19.19 6.28
C TYR A 83 7.51 -19.91 5.55
N ILE A 84 8.58 -19.23 5.14
CA ILE A 84 9.70 -19.87 4.45
C ILE A 84 10.73 -20.31 5.49
N LYS A 85 10.90 -21.62 5.64
CA LYS A 85 11.83 -22.23 6.61
C LYS A 85 13.12 -22.71 5.93
N PRO A 86 14.26 -22.70 6.63
CA PRO A 86 15.49 -23.30 6.12
C PRO A 86 15.26 -24.78 5.80
N VAL A 87 15.79 -25.21 4.64
CA VAL A 87 15.83 -26.62 4.25
C VAL A 87 17.16 -27.23 4.74
N GLY A 88 17.22 -27.49 6.05
CA GLY A 88 18.36 -28.13 6.71
C GLY A 88 17.89 -29.23 7.63
#